data_AF-A0A367B2F0-F1
#
_entry.id   AF-A0A367B2F0-F1
#
_cell.length_a   1.000
_cell.length_b   1.000
_cell.length_c   1.000
_cell.angle_alpha   90.00
_cell.angle_beta   90.00
_cell.angle_gamma   90.00
#
_symmetry.space_group_name_H-M   'P 1'
#
loop_
_entity.id
_entity.type
_entity.pdbx_description
1 polymer ?
#
loop_
_entity_poly.entity_id
_entity_poly.type
_entity_poly.pdbx_seq_one_letter_code
_entity_poly.pdbx_strand_id
1 'polypeptide(L)'
;MRRAAVVVALVAAALAVPTGASAGPAPELCPVDESRGTVPLDFLLEACVDAGAITVRNPLDVAVTVQTAGDIGAPERTVTVEGAEAAFSRGLSGLVVLAPGDVARWPRGAGSGELLVGPLEPAAALPVRTALEPFLSRLAGQPAAADEVRARLASEVGAAVAVRAGCVVGRSVVQRVGCDVRAADSIGHAVGEDVPGEAVPAVLDVLLDPLRWDEWAAAADRARAPLATGQLHLAQGPVPPPPPPPPPPPPAPAPAPAQPAPAPAPPPPAAPPAPQRIDPRAEFQRWMQELAAQAERDRQAARDRRDDDRRGPGRGGR
;
A
#
# COMPACT_ATOMS: atom_id res chain seq x y z
N MET A 1 48.24 -9.71 -39.91
CA MET A 1 47.86 -10.79 -38.97
C MET A 1 48.10 -10.31 -37.54
N ARG A 2 47.09 -9.77 -36.85
CA ARG A 2 47.15 -9.41 -35.41
C ARG A 2 46.05 -10.17 -34.69
N ARG A 3 46.46 -11.06 -33.78
CA ARG A 3 45.58 -11.97 -33.04
C ARG A 3 44.83 -11.20 -31.95
N ALA A 4 43.51 -11.30 -31.98
CA ALA A 4 42.60 -10.83 -30.95
C ALA A 4 42.70 -11.75 -29.72
N ALA A 5 42.95 -11.17 -28.55
CA ALA A 5 42.78 -11.84 -27.27
C ALA A 5 41.41 -11.44 -26.72
N VAL A 6 40.44 -12.36 -26.82
CA VAL A 6 39.13 -12.24 -26.20
C VAL A 6 39.27 -12.75 -24.76
N VAL A 7 39.27 -11.83 -23.80
CA VAL A 7 39.19 -12.15 -22.37
C VAL A 7 37.71 -12.25 -22.02
N VAL A 8 37.22 -13.49 -21.85
CA VAL A 8 35.88 -13.77 -21.34
C VAL A 8 35.93 -13.63 -19.82
N ALA A 9 35.54 -12.46 -19.31
CA ALA A 9 35.32 -12.26 -17.87
C ALA A 9 33.95 -12.86 -17.50
N LEU A 10 33.99 -14.06 -16.90
CA LEU A 10 32.86 -14.66 -16.20
C LEU A 10 32.55 -13.83 -14.95
N VAL A 11 31.66 -12.86 -15.08
CA VAL A 11 31.08 -12.15 -13.93
C VAL A 11 30.07 -13.09 -13.28
N ALA A 12 30.44 -13.67 -12.14
CA ALA A 12 29.51 -14.34 -11.24
C ALA A 12 28.59 -13.27 -10.62
N ALA A 13 27.48 -12.98 -11.29
CA ALA A 13 26.40 -12.20 -10.71
C ALA A 13 25.76 -13.04 -9.60
N ALA A 14 26.22 -12.83 -8.36
CA ALA A 14 25.50 -13.28 -7.18
C ALA A 14 24.13 -12.60 -7.21
N LEU A 15 23.10 -13.37 -7.55
CA LEU A 15 21.70 -12.97 -7.41
C LEU A 15 21.43 -12.79 -5.92
N ALA A 16 21.73 -11.61 -5.39
CA ALA A 16 21.17 -11.16 -4.12
C ALA A 16 19.66 -11.10 -4.36
N VAL A 17 18.96 -12.16 -3.96
CA VAL A 17 17.50 -12.14 -3.88
C VAL A 17 17.19 -10.99 -2.94
N PRO A 18 16.45 -9.94 -3.38
CA PRO A 18 16.06 -8.87 -2.47
C PRO A 18 15.28 -9.52 -1.34
N THR A 19 15.86 -9.57 -0.15
CA THR A 19 15.15 -9.91 1.07
C THR A 19 14.02 -8.91 1.16
N GLY A 20 12.77 -9.36 1.00
CA GLY A 20 11.61 -8.49 1.12
C GLY A 20 11.74 -7.74 2.44
N ALA A 21 11.92 -6.43 2.36
CA ALA A 21 12.06 -5.58 3.52
C ALA A 21 10.68 -5.48 4.17
N SER A 22 10.40 -6.41 5.09
CA SER A 22 9.31 -6.31 6.04
C SER A 22 9.84 -5.54 7.24
N ALA A 23 9.09 -4.52 7.61
CA ALA A 23 9.51 -3.50 8.57
C ALA A 23 8.92 -3.77 9.96
N GLY A 24 7.62 -4.06 10.02
CA GLY A 24 6.96 -4.56 11.22
C GLY A 24 6.98 -3.59 12.42
N PRO A 25 6.78 -4.12 13.64
CA PRO A 25 6.80 -3.34 14.88
C PRO A 25 8.18 -2.74 15.17
N ALA A 26 8.22 -1.44 15.45
CA ALA A 26 9.44 -0.68 15.76
C ALA A 26 9.33 0.01 17.14
N PRO A 27 9.53 -0.73 18.25
CA PRO A 27 9.29 -0.25 19.62
C PRO A 27 10.20 0.93 20.03
N GLU A 28 11.26 1.20 19.28
CA GLU A 28 12.13 2.36 19.51
C GLU A 28 11.50 3.70 19.04
N LEU A 29 10.42 3.65 18.23
CA LEU A 29 9.73 4.86 17.76
C LEU A 29 8.80 5.48 18.81
N CYS A 30 8.28 4.70 19.77
CA CYS A 30 7.34 5.16 20.80
C CYS A 30 7.21 4.18 21.98
N PRO A 31 6.67 4.60 23.14
CA PRO A 31 6.27 3.67 24.20
C PRO A 31 5.07 2.82 23.73
N VAL A 32 5.30 1.53 23.49
CA VAL A 32 4.29 0.62 22.92
C VAL A 32 3.07 0.47 23.84
N ASP A 33 1.88 0.62 23.27
CA ASP A 33 0.57 0.30 23.87
C ASP A 33 -0.30 -0.49 22.88
N GLU A 34 -0.43 -1.80 23.14
CA GLU A 34 -1.17 -2.74 22.31
C GLU A 34 -2.65 -2.87 22.70
N SER A 35 -3.14 -2.08 23.65
CA SER A 35 -4.51 -2.19 24.19
C SER A 35 -5.62 -2.03 23.15
N ARG A 36 -5.30 -1.40 22.01
CA ARG A 36 -6.22 -1.09 20.90
C ARG A 36 -5.82 -1.75 19.58
N GLY A 37 -4.84 -2.64 19.58
CA GLY A 37 -4.35 -3.31 18.38
C GLY A 37 -2.82 -3.34 18.31
N THR A 38 -2.30 -4.29 17.54
CA THR A 38 -0.88 -4.51 17.35
C THR A 38 -0.45 -4.16 15.92
N VAL A 39 0.81 -3.82 15.73
CA VAL A 39 1.41 -3.69 14.38
C VAL A 39 1.66 -5.09 13.82
N PRO A 40 1.13 -5.46 12.64
CA PRO A 40 1.46 -6.73 11.99
C PRO A 40 2.96 -6.86 11.73
N LEU A 41 3.49 -8.08 11.87
CA LEU A 41 4.92 -8.33 11.62
C LEU A 41 5.33 -8.05 10.18
N ASP A 42 4.42 -8.27 9.24
CA ASP A 42 4.58 -8.04 7.80
C ASP A 42 4.09 -6.65 7.36
N PHE A 43 3.80 -5.74 8.29
CA PHE A 43 3.47 -4.37 7.94
C PHE A 43 4.65 -3.72 7.21
N LEU A 44 4.34 -3.06 6.10
CA LEU A 44 5.35 -2.58 5.14
C LEU A 44 6.25 -1.50 5.71
N LEU A 45 5.73 -0.67 6.61
CA LEU A 45 6.45 0.43 7.23
C LEU A 45 6.82 0.07 8.68
N GLU A 46 7.86 0.69 9.22
CA GLU A 46 8.21 0.51 10.63
C GLU A 46 7.21 1.33 11.43
N ALA A 47 6.44 0.67 12.29
CA ALA A 47 5.38 1.34 13.02
C ALA A 47 5.41 1.04 14.51
N CYS A 48 4.99 2.04 15.28
CA CYS A 48 4.79 1.94 16.71
C CYS A 48 3.47 2.58 17.08
N VAL A 49 2.72 1.91 17.94
CA VAL A 49 1.43 2.38 18.43
C VAL A 49 1.59 2.68 19.92
N ASP A 50 1.29 3.91 20.31
CA ASP A 50 1.17 4.29 21.72
C ASP A 50 -0.30 4.61 22.07
N ALA A 51 -0.53 4.99 23.33
CA ALA A 51 -1.86 5.27 23.85
C ALA A 51 -2.60 6.38 23.08
N GLY A 52 -1.88 7.31 22.46
CA GLY A 52 -2.42 8.52 21.84
C GLY A 52 -2.12 8.69 20.35
N ALA A 53 -1.22 7.92 19.75
CA ALA A 53 -0.82 8.09 18.36
C ALA A 53 -0.29 6.80 17.71
N ILE A 54 -0.18 6.85 16.38
CA ILE A 54 0.57 5.89 15.57
C ILE A 54 1.78 6.63 14.99
N THR A 55 2.98 6.19 15.31
CA THR A 55 4.22 6.70 14.71
C THR A 55 4.69 5.72 13.63
N VAL A 56 4.95 6.22 12.43
CA VAL A 56 5.40 5.41 11.29
C VAL A 56 6.68 6.01 10.71
N ARG A 57 7.66 5.15 10.42
CA ARG A 57 8.89 5.45 9.68
C ARG A 57 8.87 4.70 8.36
N ASN A 58 9.29 5.35 7.27
CA ASN A 58 9.44 4.69 5.97
C ASN A 58 10.87 4.12 5.81
N PRO A 59 11.10 2.81 5.98
CA PRO A 59 12.42 2.21 5.80
C PRO A 59 12.74 1.90 4.34
N LEU A 60 11.79 2.06 3.42
CA LEU A 60 11.96 1.69 2.02
C LEU A 60 12.81 2.73 1.29
N ASP A 61 13.52 2.28 0.26
CA ASP A 61 14.26 3.16 -0.66
C ASP A 61 13.34 3.92 -1.63
N VAL A 62 12.02 3.85 -1.42
CA VAL A 62 11.00 4.45 -2.29
C VAL A 62 10.00 5.25 -1.47
N ALA A 63 9.52 6.35 -2.04
CA ALA A 63 8.47 7.14 -1.41
C ALA A 63 7.11 6.42 -1.46
N VAL A 64 6.34 6.54 -0.38
CA VAL A 64 5.01 5.94 -0.24
C VAL A 64 3.97 7.00 0.12
N THR A 65 2.72 6.76 -0.24
CA THR A 65 1.58 7.54 0.24
C THR A 65 0.95 6.87 1.45
N VAL A 66 0.45 7.68 2.39
CA VAL A 66 -0.28 7.23 3.57
C VAL A 66 -1.63 7.94 3.60
N GLN A 67 -2.69 7.15 3.63
CA GLN A 67 -4.06 7.61 3.80
C GLN A 67 -4.56 7.18 5.18
N THR A 68 -5.44 7.99 5.76
CA THR A 68 -6.04 7.70 7.06
C THR A 68 -7.54 7.59 6.92
N ALA A 69 -8.17 6.74 7.73
CA ALA A 69 -9.62 6.65 7.84
C ALA A 69 -10.03 6.47 9.31
N GLY A 70 -11.28 6.82 9.62
CA GLY A 70 -11.82 6.75 10.98
C GLY A 70 -11.30 7.87 11.88
N ASP A 71 -11.11 7.56 13.16
CA ASP A 71 -10.75 8.54 14.20
C ASP A 71 -9.23 8.70 14.32
N ILE A 72 -8.61 9.12 13.23
CA ILE A 72 -7.18 9.43 13.12
C ILE A 72 -7.02 10.92 12.76
N GLY A 73 -6.24 11.64 13.55
CA GLY A 73 -5.94 13.06 13.35
C GLY A 73 -5.00 13.32 12.18
N ALA A 74 -4.71 14.61 11.95
CA ALA A 74 -3.75 15.02 10.92
C ALA A 74 -2.32 14.56 11.28
N PRO A 75 -1.48 14.22 10.28
CA PRO A 75 -0.09 13.84 10.52
C PRO A 75 0.74 14.99 11.11
N GLU A 76 1.58 14.65 12.07
CA GLU A 76 2.64 15.48 12.62
C GLU A 76 3.99 14.92 12.15
N ARG A 77 4.71 15.64 11.29
CA ARG A 77 6.03 15.20 10.82
C ARG A 77 7.06 15.41 11.93
N THR A 78 7.68 14.32 12.36
CA THR A 78 8.64 14.30 13.48
C THR A 78 10.07 14.37 12.97
N VAL A 79 10.37 13.63 11.90
CA VAL A 79 11.66 13.68 11.19
C VAL A 79 11.37 13.78 9.70
N THR A 80 11.96 14.80 9.08
CA THR A 80 11.86 15.02 7.64
C THR A 80 13.25 14.92 7.06
N VAL A 81 13.46 13.96 6.16
CA VAL A 81 14.71 13.90 5.40
C VAL A 81 14.73 15.10 4.45
N GLU A 82 15.75 15.92 4.58
CA GLU A 82 15.97 17.08 3.72
C GLU A 82 16.56 16.62 2.38
N GLY A 83 16.11 17.25 1.29
CA GLY A 83 16.62 16.96 -0.04
C GLY A 83 15.61 17.28 -1.14
N ALA A 84 16.11 17.67 -2.31
CA ALA A 84 15.27 18.05 -3.44
C ALA A 84 14.36 16.89 -3.90
N GLU A 85 14.85 15.65 -3.87
CA GLU A 85 14.06 14.45 -4.20
C GLU A 85 12.88 14.25 -3.25
N ALA A 86 13.15 14.24 -1.93
CA ALA A 86 12.12 14.10 -0.90
C ALA A 86 11.11 15.26 -0.92
N ALA A 87 11.56 16.50 -1.14
CA ALA A 87 10.68 17.65 -1.27
C ALA A 87 9.71 17.51 -2.45
N PHE A 88 10.21 17.08 -3.61
CA PHE A 88 9.39 16.87 -4.79
C PHE A 88 8.43 15.70 -4.66
N SER A 89 8.87 14.54 -4.12
CA SER A 89 7.97 13.40 -3.93
C SER A 89 6.78 13.78 -3.06
N ARG A 90 7.00 14.65 -2.06
CA ARG A 90 5.92 15.19 -1.21
C ARG A 90 5.00 16.18 -1.91
N GLY A 91 5.43 16.80 -3.00
CA GLY A 91 4.62 17.68 -3.84
C GLY A 91 3.82 16.96 -4.93
N LEU A 92 4.12 15.69 -5.21
CA LEU A 92 3.48 14.92 -6.28
C LEU A 92 2.05 14.46 -5.97
N SER A 93 1.68 14.39 -4.69
CA SER A 93 0.37 13.88 -4.27
C SER A 93 -0.31 14.86 -3.32
N GLY A 94 -1.64 14.91 -3.39
CA GLY A 94 -2.45 15.56 -2.34
C GLY A 94 -2.54 14.76 -1.05
N LEU A 95 -2.00 13.53 -1.03
CA LEU A 95 -1.92 12.67 0.14
C LEU A 95 -0.64 12.93 0.94
N VAL A 96 -0.58 12.37 2.14
CA VAL A 96 0.64 12.40 2.95
C VAL A 96 1.67 11.48 2.30
N VAL A 97 2.78 12.04 1.84
CA VAL A 97 3.90 11.26 1.31
C VAL A 97 5.00 11.14 2.37
N LEU A 98 5.49 9.92 2.58
CA LEU A 98 6.70 9.63 3.35
C LEU A 98 7.82 9.31 2.37
N ALA A 99 8.82 10.18 2.28
CA ALA A 99 10.05 9.88 1.56
C ALA A 99 10.87 8.80 2.32
N PRO A 100 11.87 8.17 1.69
CA PRO A 100 12.78 7.25 2.38
C PRO A 100 13.36 7.89 3.65
N GLY A 101 13.18 7.21 4.79
CA GLY A 101 13.63 7.65 6.12
C GLY A 101 12.74 8.65 6.85
N ASP A 102 11.65 9.14 6.24
CA ASP A 102 10.72 10.05 6.93
C ASP A 102 10.03 9.37 8.11
N VAL A 103 9.77 10.14 9.17
CA VAL A 103 9.00 9.73 10.35
C VAL A 103 7.83 10.69 10.56
N ALA A 104 6.63 10.14 10.68
CA ALA A 104 5.42 10.90 10.97
C ALA A 104 4.58 10.23 12.07
N ARG A 105 3.89 11.06 12.84
CA ARG A 105 3.04 10.68 13.96
C ARG A 105 1.60 11.08 13.66
N TRP A 106 0.66 10.16 13.76
CA TRP A 106 -0.77 10.42 13.61
C TRP A 106 -1.47 10.30 14.95
N PRO A 107 -1.98 11.42 15.51
CA PRO A 107 -2.81 11.37 16.71
C PRO A 107 -4.01 10.46 16.50
N ARG A 108 -4.41 9.73 17.54
CA ARG A 108 -5.57 8.83 17.53
C ARG A 108 -6.66 9.41 18.42
N GLY A 109 -7.89 9.40 17.92
CA GLY A 109 -9.05 9.67 18.75
C GLY A 109 -9.53 8.42 19.50
N ALA A 110 -10.76 8.49 20.03
CA ALA A 110 -11.38 7.44 20.84
C ALA A 110 -11.97 6.28 20.00
N GLY A 111 -12.35 6.54 18.75
CA GLY A 111 -12.94 5.58 17.82
C GLY A 111 -11.93 4.63 17.16
N SER A 112 -12.40 3.77 16.26
CA SER A 112 -11.51 2.97 15.41
C SER A 112 -10.87 3.85 14.34
N GLY A 113 -9.68 3.46 13.90
CA GLY A 113 -8.93 4.19 12.89
C GLY A 113 -8.06 3.27 12.07
N GLU A 114 -7.75 3.69 10.85
CA GLU A 114 -7.00 2.89 9.87
C GLU A 114 -5.94 3.75 9.18
N LEU A 115 -4.76 3.15 8.95
CA LEU A 115 -3.72 3.68 8.08
C LEU A 115 -3.57 2.76 6.87
N LEU A 116 -3.68 3.33 5.68
CA LEU A 116 -3.53 2.66 4.40
C LEU A 116 -2.28 3.19 3.70
N VAL A 117 -1.33 2.31 3.41
CA VAL A 117 -0.10 2.62 2.70
C VAL A 117 -0.29 2.29 1.22
N GLY A 118 0.05 3.23 0.35
CA GLY A 118 -0.06 3.09 -1.09
C GLY A 118 1.20 3.52 -1.83
N PRO A 119 1.32 3.18 -3.12
CA PRO A 119 2.43 3.69 -3.93
C PRO A 119 2.31 5.20 -4.09
N LEU A 120 3.45 5.86 -4.33
CA LEU A 120 3.45 7.20 -4.87
C LEU A 120 2.97 7.17 -6.32
N GLU A 121 1.98 7.99 -6.68
CA GLU A 121 1.51 8.10 -8.05
C GLU A 121 1.54 9.56 -8.52
N PRO A 122 2.03 9.85 -9.75
CA PRO A 122 2.62 8.88 -10.68
C PRO A 122 4.08 8.57 -10.32
N ALA A 123 4.40 7.29 -10.05
CA ALA A 123 5.77 6.88 -9.65
C ALA A 123 6.83 7.20 -10.72
N ALA A 124 6.44 7.20 -12.00
CA ALA A 124 7.33 7.54 -13.12
C ALA A 124 7.76 9.02 -13.13
N ALA A 125 7.15 9.90 -12.33
CA ALA A 125 7.53 11.31 -12.28
C ALA A 125 8.95 11.54 -11.73
N LEU A 126 9.44 10.69 -10.82
CA LEU A 126 10.78 10.82 -10.25
C LEU A 126 11.90 10.74 -11.32
N PRO A 127 11.99 9.68 -12.14
CA PRO A 127 13.02 9.62 -13.18
C PRO A 127 12.80 10.66 -14.29
N VAL A 128 11.56 11.07 -14.58
CA VAL A 128 11.30 12.18 -15.52
C VAL A 128 11.87 13.49 -14.99
N ARG A 129 11.67 13.80 -13.70
CA ARG A 129 12.23 15.01 -13.09
C ARG A 129 13.74 15.06 -13.22
N THR A 130 14.42 13.93 -12.99
CA THR A 130 15.86 13.80 -13.16
C THR A 130 16.28 14.02 -14.61
N ALA A 131 15.52 13.49 -15.58
CA ALA A 131 15.77 13.71 -17.01
C ALA A 131 15.61 15.18 -17.43
N LEU A 132 14.81 15.97 -16.69
CA LEU A 132 14.58 17.39 -16.95
C LEU A 132 15.61 18.34 -16.30
N GLU A 133 16.47 17.85 -15.39
CA GLU A 133 17.50 18.65 -14.70
C GLU A 133 18.36 19.50 -15.66
N PRO A 134 18.85 18.99 -16.81
CA PRO A 134 19.68 19.79 -17.72
C PRO A 134 18.97 21.00 -18.35
N PHE A 135 17.64 21.06 -18.25
CA PHE A 135 16.82 22.11 -18.87
C PHE A 135 16.34 23.18 -17.88
N LEU A 136 16.65 23.08 -16.59
CA LEU A 136 16.14 23.98 -15.55
C LEU A 136 16.28 25.47 -15.91
N SER A 137 17.45 25.90 -16.38
CA SER A 137 17.68 27.30 -16.75
C SER A 137 16.90 27.76 -17.99
N ARG A 138 16.30 26.83 -18.73
CA ARG A 138 15.50 27.09 -19.95
C ARG A 138 14.00 26.97 -19.70
N LEU A 139 13.58 26.31 -18.62
CA LEU A 139 12.16 26.14 -18.29
C LEU A 139 11.54 27.44 -17.78
N ALA A 140 12.30 28.27 -17.05
CA ALA A 140 11.85 29.58 -16.62
C ALA A 140 13.03 30.52 -16.34
N GLY A 141 12.76 31.83 -16.33
CA GLY A 141 13.77 32.85 -16.00
C GLY A 141 14.15 32.92 -14.51
N GLN A 142 13.38 32.29 -13.62
CA GLN A 142 13.63 32.23 -12.17
C GLN A 142 13.74 30.77 -11.71
N PRO A 143 14.69 30.41 -10.82
CA PRO A 143 14.88 29.04 -10.37
C PRO A 143 13.63 28.40 -9.74
N ALA A 144 12.91 29.12 -8.89
CA ALA A 144 11.71 28.61 -8.24
C ALA A 144 10.58 28.31 -9.23
N ALA A 145 10.40 29.17 -10.24
CA ALA A 145 9.43 28.94 -11.31
C ALA A 145 9.85 27.75 -12.20
N ALA A 146 11.15 27.58 -12.46
CA ALA A 146 11.66 26.45 -13.23
C ALA A 146 11.44 25.12 -12.49
N ASP A 147 11.59 25.11 -11.17
CA ASP A 147 11.30 23.95 -10.34
C ASP A 147 9.81 23.59 -10.34
N GLU A 148 8.92 24.59 -10.29
CA GLU A 148 7.47 24.38 -10.40
C GLU A 148 7.08 23.79 -11.76
N VAL A 149 7.55 24.39 -12.86
CA VAL A 149 7.33 23.90 -14.23
C VAL A 149 7.86 22.48 -14.38
N ARG A 150 9.08 22.23 -13.90
CA ARG A 150 9.67 20.89 -13.92
C ARG A 150 8.81 19.89 -13.15
N ALA A 151 8.30 20.27 -11.99
CA ALA A 151 7.52 19.36 -11.15
C ALA A 151 6.19 18.97 -11.81
N ARG A 152 5.51 19.95 -12.39
CA ARG A 152 4.27 19.75 -13.15
C ARG A 152 4.50 18.86 -14.36
N LEU A 153 5.47 19.19 -15.20
CA LEU A 153 5.81 18.43 -16.39
C LEU A 153 6.21 16.98 -16.06
N ALA A 154 7.00 16.78 -15.00
CA ALA A 154 7.36 15.45 -14.55
C ALA A 154 6.15 14.61 -14.11
N SER A 155 5.17 15.23 -13.46
CA SER A 155 3.93 14.58 -13.04
C SER A 155 3.09 14.17 -14.24
N GLU A 156 2.87 15.08 -15.20
CA GLU A 156 2.02 14.84 -16.38
C GLU A 156 2.63 13.80 -17.32
N VAL A 157 3.93 13.89 -17.59
CA VAL A 157 4.66 12.89 -18.38
C VAL A 157 4.67 11.54 -17.64
N GLY A 158 4.90 11.54 -16.33
CA GLY A 158 4.85 10.32 -15.52
C GLY A 158 3.49 9.63 -15.61
N ALA A 159 2.40 10.40 -15.59
CA ALA A 159 1.04 9.88 -15.79
C ALA A 159 0.82 9.33 -17.20
N ALA A 160 1.26 10.05 -18.24
CA ALA A 160 1.18 9.58 -19.64
C ALA A 160 1.94 8.26 -19.85
N VAL A 161 3.12 8.12 -19.25
CA VAL A 161 3.94 6.90 -19.28
C VAL A 161 3.25 5.75 -18.54
N ALA A 162 2.62 6.00 -17.39
CA ALA A 162 1.85 4.98 -16.67
C ALA A 162 0.65 4.48 -17.50
N VAL A 163 -0.10 5.39 -18.15
CA VAL A 163 -1.20 5.06 -19.07
C VAL A 163 -0.69 4.22 -20.25
N ARG A 164 0.45 4.61 -20.83
CA ARG A 164 1.10 3.83 -21.90
C ARG A 164 1.47 2.42 -21.44
N ALA A 165 2.12 2.29 -20.29
CA ALA A 165 2.55 1.01 -19.74
C ALA A 165 1.37 0.05 -19.55
N GLY A 166 0.25 0.53 -19.01
CA GLY A 166 -0.99 -0.26 -18.92
C GLY A 166 -1.60 -0.60 -20.28
N CYS A 167 -1.46 0.27 -21.28
CA CYS A 167 -1.99 0.07 -22.63
C CYS A 167 -1.25 -1.03 -23.40
N VAL A 168 0.08 -1.13 -23.29
CA VAL A 168 0.92 -2.02 -24.14
C VAL A 168 0.86 -3.51 -23.74
N VAL A 169 0.44 -3.84 -22.53
CA VAL A 169 0.36 -5.23 -22.05
C VAL A 169 -0.59 -6.05 -22.92
N GLY A 170 -0.10 -7.17 -23.47
CA GLY A 170 -0.87 -8.07 -24.33
C GLY A 170 -1.22 -7.51 -25.72
N ARG A 171 -0.71 -6.33 -26.11
CA ARG A 171 -1.00 -5.73 -27.41
C ARG A 171 -0.04 -6.21 -28.51
N SER A 172 -0.60 -6.33 -29.72
CA SER A 172 0.17 -6.50 -30.96
C SER A 172 1.00 -5.26 -31.28
N VAL A 173 2.02 -5.40 -32.14
CA VAL A 173 2.92 -4.29 -32.53
C VAL A 173 2.14 -3.06 -33.03
N VAL A 174 1.14 -3.25 -33.90
CA VAL A 174 0.31 -2.16 -34.44
C VAL A 174 -0.47 -1.45 -33.33
N GLN A 175 -1.00 -2.20 -32.37
CA GLN A 175 -1.73 -1.61 -31.24
C GLN A 175 -0.79 -0.87 -30.27
N ARG A 176 0.46 -1.32 -30.10
CA ARG A 176 1.47 -0.61 -29.29
C ARG A 176 1.79 0.76 -29.85
N VAL A 177 1.92 0.88 -31.18
CA VAL A 177 2.07 2.19 -31.84
C VAL A 177 0.92 3.13 -31.48
N GLY A 178 -0.32 2.62 -31.41
CA GLY A 178 -1.46 3.41 -30.95
C GLY A 178 -1.35 3.87 -29.49
N CYS A 179 -0.75 3.07 -28.61
CA CYS A 179 -0.44 3.48 -27.24
C CYS A 179 0.67 4.54 -27.22
N ASP A 180 1.72 4.36 -28.03
CA ASP A 180 2.85 5.30 -28.14
C ASP A 180 2.39 6.67 -28.64
N VAL A 181 1.54 6.71 -29.68
CA VAL A 181 0.99 7.97 -30.23
C VAL A 181 0.17 8.73 -29.19
N ARG A 182 -0.66 8.03 -28.39
CA ARG A 182 -1.44 8.69 -27.32
C ARG A 182 -0.53 9.24 -26.22
N ALA A 183 0.51 8.50 -25.84
CA ALA A 183 1.49 8.97 -24.87
C ALA A 183 2.23 10.20 -25.40
N ALA A 184 2.70 10.16 -26.64
CA ALA A 184 3.36 11.28 -27.30
C ALA A 184 2.45 12.51 -27.38
N ASP A 185 1.17 12.34 -27.70
CA ASP A 185 0.17 13.41 -27.76
C ASP A 185 -0.01 14.08 -26.38
N SER A 186 -0.19 13.28 -25.32
CA SER A 186 -0.32 13.81 -23.95
C SER A 186 0.95 14.52 -23.48
N ILE A 187 2.13 13.97 -23.78
CA ILE A 187 3.42 14.58 -23.45
C ILE A 187 3.62 15.88 -24.25
N GLY A 188 3.28 15.88 -25.53
CA GLY A 188 3.38 17.07 -26.39
C GLY A 188 2.48 18.19 -25.93
N HIS A 189 1.26 17.87 -25.48
CA HIS A 189 0.34 18.83 -24.89
C HIS A 189 0.91 19.46 -23.61
N ALA A 190 1.35 18.65 -22.64
CA ALA A 190 1.99 19.10 -21.42
C ALA A 190 3.18 20.05 -21.68
N VAL A 191 4.08 19.65 -22.60
CA VAL A 191 5.23 20.49 -22.98
C VAL A 191 4.77 21.79 -23.63
N GLY A 192 3.75 21.75 -24.49
CA GLY A 192 3.25 22.94 -25.18
C GLY A 192 2.59 23.97 -24.26
N GLU A 193 2.04 23.54 -23.12
CA GLU A 193 1.41 24.42 -22.14
C GLU A 193 2.44 25.08 -21.20
N ASP A 194 3.43 24.32 -20.74
CA ASP A 194 4.30 24.76 -19.64
C ASP A 194 5.72 25.19 -20.06
N VAL A 195 6.20 24.81 -21.25
CA VAL A 195 7.59 25.03 -21.67
C VAL A 195 7.71 26.23 -22.61
N PRO A 196 8.63 27.19 -22.36
CA PRO A 196 8.90 28.30 -23.27
C PRO A 196 9.26 27.80 -24.68
N GLY A 197 8.73 28.46 -25.71
CA GLY A 197 8.79 27.97 -27.11
C GLY A 197 10.21 27.68 -27.61
N GLU A 198 11.22 28.40 -27.14
CA GLU A 198 12.63 28.18 -27.45
C GLU A 198 13.22 26.90 -26.83
N ALA A 199 12.65 26.41 -25.74
CA ALA A 199 13.08 25.20 -25.03
C ALA A 199 12.34 23.94 -25.50
N VAL A 200 11.15 24.09 -26.09
CA VAL A 200 10.27 22.99 -26.53
C VAL A 200 11.01 21.92 -27.35
N PRO A 201 11.78 22.23 -28.42
CA PRO A 201 12.41 21.18 -29.23
C PRO A 201 13.39 20.31 -28.44
N ALA A 202 14.16 20.93 -27.55
CA ALA A 202 15.17 20.23 -26.76
C ALA A 202 14.54 19.38 -25.64
N VAL A 203 13.42 19.84 -25.07
CA VAL A 203 12.65 19.09 -24.08
C VAL A 203 11.90 17.93 -24.73
N LEU A 204 11.27 18.13 -25.89
CA LEU A 204 10.58 17.07 -26.62
C LEU A 204 11.53 15.97 -27.10
N ASP A 205 12.75 16.30 -27.54
CA ASP A 205 13.77 15.30 -27.93
C ASP A 205 14.04 14.30 -26.80
N VAL A 206 14.03 14.78 -25.55
CA VAL A 206 14.19 13.94 -24.36
C VAL A 206 12.89 13.23 -23.96
N LEU A 207 11.76 13.94 -23.97
CA LEU A 207 10.51 13.40 -23.43
C LEU A 207 9.75 12.49 -24.40
N LEU A 208 10.00 12.58 -25.70
CA LEU A 208 9.37 11.75 -26.73
C LEU A 208 10.19 10.53 -27.15
N ASP A 209 11.27 10.21 -26.42
CA ASP A 209 12.05 8.98 -26.63
C ASP A 209 11.34 7.75 -26.03
N PRO A 210 10.82 6.82 -26.85
CA PRO A 210 10.10 5.66 -26.34
C PRO A 210 10.96 4.71 -25.48
N LEU A 211 12.27 4.69 -25.68
CA LEU A 211 13.18 3.88 -24.86
C LEU A 211 13.17 4.35 -23.41
N ARG A 212 13.13 5.68 -23.19
CA ARG A 212 13.02 6.26 -21.85
C ARG A 212 11.69 5.95 -21.19
N TRP A 213 10.60 5.88 -21.96
CA TRP A 213 9.30 5.52 -21.41
C TRP A 213 9.30 4.12 -20.80
N ASP A 214 9.95 3.15 -21.46
CA ASP A 214 10.11 1.79 -20.93
C ASP A 214 11.00 1.80 -19.68
N GLU A 215 12.08 2.58 -19.66
CA GLU A 215 12.95 2.73 -18.48
C GLU A 215 12.21 3.35 -17.28
N TRP A 216 11.41 4.41 -17.51
CA TRP A 216 10.63 5.10 -16.49
C TRP A 216 9.49 4.24 -15.97
N ALA A 217 8.80 3.50 -16.85
CA ALA A 217 7.78 2.53 -16.46
C ALA A 217 8.40 1.41 -15.60
N ALA A 218 9.56 0.88 -16.00
CA ALA A 218 10.27 -0.12 -15.21
C ALA A 218 10.76 0.43 -13.86
N ALA A 219 11.15 1.70 -13.79
CA ALA A 219 11.47 2.36 -12.52
C ALA A 219 10.22 2.47 -11.61
N ALA A 220 9.07 2.84 -12.16
CA ALA A 220 7.80 2.84 -11.45
C ALA A 220 7.43 1.44 -10.92
N ASP A 221 7.61 0.39 -11.72
CA ASP A 221 7.35 -0.98 -11.30
C ASP A 221 8.29 -1.44 -10.19
N ARG A 222 9.58 -1.09 -10.26
CA ARG A 222 10.52 -1.30 -9.15
C ARG A 222 10.09 -0.57 -7.88
N ALA A 223 9.54 0.65 -8.02
CA ALA A 223 9.03 1.40 -6.88
C ALA A 223 7.78 0.76 -6.25
N ARG A 224 6.94 0.08 -7.05
CA ARG A 224 5.76 -0.64 -6.57
C ARG A 224 6.07 -2.01 -5.99
N ALA A 225 7.17 -2.64 -6.42
CA ALA A 225 7.50 -4.02 -6.04
C ALA A 225 7.50 -4.29 -4.53
N PRO A 226 8.05 -3.43 -3.64
CA PRO A 226 8.00 -3.67 -2.20
C PRO A 226 6.57 -3.69 -1.63
N LEU A 227 5.65 -2.93 -2.24
CA LEU A 227 4.26 -2.82 -1.78
C LEU A 227 3.43 -4.07 -2.12
N ALA A 228 3.89 -4.90 -3.07
CA ALA A 228 3.18 -6.11 -3.46
C ALA A 228 3.34 -7.27 -2.46
N THR A 229 4.30 -7.18 -1.53
CA THR A 229 4.67 -8.30 -0.65
C THR A 229 4.29 -8.11 0.82
N GLY A 230 3.98 -6.89 1.26
CA GLY A 230 3.71 -6.57 2.66
C GLY A 230 2.24 -6.25 2.95
N GLN A 231 1.89 -6.22 4.24
CA GLN A 231 0.60 -5.72 4.69
C GLN A 231 0.58 -4.19 4.57
N LEU A 232 -0.37 -3.67 3.79
CA LEU A 232 -0.54 -2.24 3.51
C LEU A 232 -1.53 -1.55 4.46
N HIS A 233 -2.20 -2.31 5.32
CA HIS A 233 -3.28 -1.82 6.16
C HIS A 233 -2.96 -2.06 7.64
N LEU A 234 -2.94 -0.98 8.42
CA LEU A 234 -2.85 -1.01 9.88
C LEU A 234 -4.17 -0.51 10.47
N ALA A 235 -4.93 -1.42 11.07
CA ALA A 235 -6.18 -1.12 11.75
C ALA A 235 -5.98 -0.96 13.26
N GLN A 236 -6.72 -0.04 13.86
CA GLN A 236 -6.72 0.25 15.29
C GLN A 236 -8.15 0.27 15.82
N GLY A 237 -8.39 -0.44 16.92
CA GLY A 237 -9.67 -0.50 17.61
C GLY A 237 -9.99 0.77 18.41
N PRO A 238 -11.24 0.91 18.85
CA PRO A 238 -11.65 1.99 19.75
C PRO A 238 -11.02 1.84 21.14
N VAL A 239 -11.02 2.91 21.92
CA VAL A 239 -10.60 2.88 23.34
C VAL A 239 -11.53 1.92 24.10
N PRO A 240 -11.00 0.94 24.84
CA PRO A 240 -11.82 0.07 25.67
C PRO A 240 -12.66 0.89 26.67
N PRO A 241 -13.93 0.55 26.90
CA PRO A 241 -14.70 1.23 27.93
C PRO A 241 -14.01 1.09 29.28
N PRO A 242 -14.06 2.13 30.15
CA PRO A 242 -13.48 2.04 31.47
C PRO A 242 -14.08 0.84 32.23
N PRO A 243 -13.29 0.15 33.07
CA PRO A 243 -13.82 -0.96 33.85
C PRO A 243 -15.01 -0.46 34.68
N PRO A 244 -16.07 -1.27 34.82
CA PRO A 244 -17.21 -0.89 35.65
C PRO A 244 -16.72 -0.55 37.07
N PRO A 245 -17.32 0.45 37.74
CA PRO A 245 -16.93 0.80 39.09
C PRO A 245 -17.01 -0.44 39.99
N PRO A 246 -16.08 -0.61 40.95
CA PRO A 246 -16.13 -1.74 41.87
C PRO A 246 -17.50 -1.74 42.56
N PRO A 247 -18.12 -2.91 42.77
CA PRO A 247 -19.39 -2.99 43.48
C PRO A 247 -19.21 -2.33 44.85
N PRO A 248 -20.23 -1.58 45.34
CA PRO A 248 -20.16 -0.97 46.65
C PRO A 248 -19.83 -2.03 47.69
N PRO A 249 -18.94 -1.73 48.66
CA PRO A 249 -18.62 -2.68 49.71
C PRO A 249 -19.93 -3.13 50.37
N PRO A 250 -20.10 -4.44 50.63
CA PRO A 250 -21.30 -4.92 51.29
C PRO A 250 -21.51 -4.13 52.59
N PRO A 251 -22.75 -3.69 52.89
CA PRO A 251 -23.03 -2.97 54.13
C PRO A 251 -22.51 -3.78 55.31
N ALA A 252 -21.80 -3.10 56.22
CA ALA A 252 -21.29 -3.73 57.42
C ALA A 252 -22.44 -4.49 58.12
N PRO A 253 -22.28 -5.78 58.41
CA PRO A 253 -23.34 -6.54 59.06
C PRO A 253 -23.73 -5.86 60.38
N ALA A 254 -25.02 -5.60 60.57
CA ALA A 254 -25.55 -5.19 61.86
C ALA A 254 -25.18 -6.26 62.92
N PRO A 255 -24.91 -5.87 64.19
CA PRO A 255 -24.65 -6.83 65.25
C PRO A 255 -25.79 -7.86 65.32
N ALA A 256 -25.46 -9.13 65.05
CA ALA A 256 -26.44 -10.19 65.04
C ALA A 256 -26.95 -10.46 66.48
N PRO A 257 -28.27 -10.47 66.73
CA PRO A 257 -28.85 -11.18 67.86
C PRO A 257 -28.55 -12.68 67.74
N ALA A 258 -28.29 -13.35 68.86
CA ALA A 258 -27.99 -14.78 68.93
C ALA A 258 -29.04 -15.63 68.18
N GLN A 259 -28.59 -16.41 67.21
CA GLN A 259 -29.44 -17.31 66.42
C GLN A 259 -29.83 -18.56 67.23
N PRO A 260 -31.11 -18.98 67.18
CA PRO A 260 -31.55 -20.33 67.54
C PRO A 260 -31.09 -21.38 66.51
N ALA A 261 -31.08 -22.64 66.95
CA ALA A 261 -30.54 -23.81 66.25
C ALA A 261 -31.11 -24.05 64.83
N PRO A 262 -30.33 -24.67 63.93
CA PRO A 262 -30.69 -24.81 62.52
C PRO A 262 -31.75 -25.88 62.25
N ALA A 263 -32.67 -25.58 61.33
CA ALA A 263 -33.58 -26.54 60.72
C ALA A 263 -32.89 -27.31 59.56
N PRO A 264 -33.34 -28.54 59.22
CA PRO A 264 -32.72 -29.36 58.18
C PRO A 264 -32.89 -28.79 56.77
N ALA A 265 -31.84 -28.90 55.96
CA ALA A 265 -31.78 -28.40 54.59
C ALA A 265 -32.64 -29.23 53.61
N PRO A 266 -33.31 -28.60 52.64
CA PRO A 266 -33.99 -29.28 51.54
C PRO A 266 -33.00 -29.87 50.51
N PRO A 267 -33.41 -30.90 49.75
CA PRO A 267 -32.55 -31.56 48.77
C PRO A 267 -32.23 -30.66 47.56
N PRO A 268 -31.04 -30.83 46.95
CA PRO A 268 -30.55 -29.96 45.89
C PRO A 268 -31.34 -30.13 44.58
N PRO A 269 -31.58 -29.04 43.83
CA PRO A 269 -32.15 -29.10 42.49
C PRO A 269 -31.20 -29.75 41.50
N ALA A 270 -31.77 -30.47 40.53
CA ALA A 270 -31.05 -31.22 39.51
C ALA A 270 -30.17 -30.31 38.63
N ALA A 271 -28.97 -30.81 38.32
CA ALA A 271 -27.98 -30.09 37.50
C ALA A 271 -28.50 -29.87 36.06
N PRO A 272 -28.24 -28.69 35.47
CA PRO A 272 -28.49 -28.46 34.05
C PRO A 272 -27.61 -29.36 33.17
N PRO A 273 -28.08 -29.77 31.98
CA PRO A 273 -27.32 -30.61 31.07
C PRO A 273 -26.01 -29.91 30.68
N ALA A 274 -24.92 -30.67 30.71
CA ALA A 274 -23.60 -30.18 30.34
C ALA A 274 -23.60 -29.65 28.90
N PRO A 275 -22.90 -28.53 28.62
CA PRO A 275 -22.73 -28.03 27.26
C PRO A 275 -22.07 -29.12 26.41
N GLN A 276 -22.68 -29.42 25.27
CA GLN A 276 -22.13 -30.36 24.31
C GLN A 276 -20.76 -29.83 23.87
N ARG A 277 -19.70 -30.60 24.15
CA ARG A 277 -18.36 -30.30 23.64
C ARG A 277 -18.41 -30.49 22.12
N ILE A 278 -18.44 -29.38 21.40
CA ILE A 278 -18.20 -29.37 19.96
C ILE A 278 -16.77 -29.87 19.77
N ASP A 279 -16.60 -30.94 18.99
CA ASP A 279 -15.28 -31.43 18.60
C ASP A 279 -14.75 -30.54 17.45
N PRO A 280 -13.76 -29.66 17.69
CA PRO A 280 -13.28 -28.72 16.69
C PRO A 280 -12.70 -29.44 15.46
N ARG A 281 -12.25 -30.69 15.65
CA ARG A 281 -11.68 -31.50 14.57
C ARG A 281 -12.76 -32.01 13.63
N ALA A 282 -13.94 -32.35 14.15
CA ALA A 282 -15.07 -32.79 13.36
C ALA A 282 -15.65 -31.64 12.52
N GLU A 283 -15.72 -30.43 13.08
CA GLU A 283 -16.13 -29.23 12.34
C GLU A 283 -15.14 -28.88 11.23
N PHE A 284 -13.83 -28.93 11.52
CA PHE A 284 -12.80 -28.68 10.52
C PHE A 284 -12.88 -29.69 9.35
N GLN A 285 -13.12 -30.97 9.64
CA GLN A 285 -13.28 -31.99 8.60
C GLN A 285 -14.52 -31.75 7.74
N ARG A 286 -15.65 -31.36 8.34
CA ARG A 286 -16.87 -31.01 7.61
C ARG A 286 -16.63 -29.81 6.69
N TRP A 287 -15.98 -28.77 7.21
CA TRP A 287 -15.65 -27.57 6.44
C TRP A 287 -14.73 -27.88 5.24
N MET A 288 -13.71 -28.71 5.43
CA MET A 288 -12.83 -29.15 4.35
C MET A 288 -13.57 -29.93 3.25
N GLN A 289 -14.57 -30.74 3.62
CA GLN A 289 -15.42 -31.47 2.65
C GLN A 289 -16.33 -30.52 1.87
N GLU A 290 -16.92 -29.53 2.53
CA GLU A 290 -17.75 -28.50 1.87
C GLU A 290 -16.94 -27.68 0.85
N LEU A 291 -15.71 -27.32 1.20
CA LEU A 291 -14.79 -26.58 0.32
C LEU A 291 -14.40 -27.38 -0.93
N ALA A 292 -14.11 -28.68 -0.76
CA ALA A 292 -13.82 -29.56 -1.89
C ALA A 292 -15.04 -29.68 -2.83
N ALA A 293 -16.23 -29.86 -2.28
CA ALA A 293 -17.47 -29.93 -3.06
C ALA A 293 -17.79 -28.61 -3.79
N GLN A 294 -17.49 -27.46 -3.18
CA GLN A 294 -17.65 -26.14 -3.81
C GLN A 294 -16.72 -26.00 -5.02
N ALA A 295 -15.44 -26.38 -4.87
CA ALA A 295 -14.45 -26.28 -5.95
C ALA A 295 -14.81 -27.16 -7.17
N GLU A 296 -15.43 -28.32 -6.94
CA GLU A 296 -15.93 -29.18 -8.03
C GLU A 296 -17.11 -28.54 -8.76
N ARG A 297 -18.08 -27.96 -8.02
CA ARG A 297 -19.20 -27.22 -8.63
C ARG A 297 -18.72 -26.07 -9.51
N ASP A 298 -17.75 -25.30 -9.05
CA ASP A 298 -17.22 -24.16 -9.79
C ASP A 298 -16.47 -24.61 -11.07
N ARG A 299 -15.70 -25.69 -11.01
CA ARG A 299 -15.06 -26.28 -12.19
C ARG A 299 -16.07 -26.80 -13.20
N GLN A 300 -17.18 -27.39 -12.73
CA GLN A 300 -18.24 -27.88 -13.61
C GLN A 300 -18.95 -26.72 -14.31
N ALA A 301 -19.34 -25.68 -13.56
CA ALA A 301 -19.96 -24.47 -14.12
C ALA A 301 -19.06 -23.75 -15.14
N ALA A 302 -17.73 -23.76 -14.93
CA ALA A 302 -16.79 -23.19 -15.89
C ALA A 302 -16.66 -24.00 -17.18
N ARG A 303 -16.88 -25.32 -17.13
CA ARG A 303 -16.91 -26.18 -18.33
C ARG A 303 -18.19 -25.94 -19.12
N ASP A 304 -19.34 -25.88 -18.44
CA ASP A 304 -20.64 -25.65 -19.09
C ASP A 304 -20.66 -24.32 -19.86
N ARG A 305 -20.13 -23.23 -19.28
CA ARG A 305 -20.00 -21.93 -19.98
C ARG A 305 -19.16 -22.02 -21.25
N ARG A 306 -18.06 -22.78 -21.22
CA ARG A 306 -17.19 -22.96 -22.40
C ARG A 306 -17.88 -23.78 -23.50
N ASP A 307 -18.71 -24.74 -23.13
CA ASP A 307 -19.47 -25.55 -24.09
C ASP A 307 -20.62 -24.74 -24.73
N ASP A 308 -21.27 -23.86 -23.97
CA ASP A 308 -22.27 -22.92 -24.49
C ASP A 308 -21.66 -21.91 -25.48
N ASP A 309 -20.49 -21.33 -25.15
CA ASP A 309 -19.76 -20.44 -26.07
C ASP A 309 -19.36 -21.16 -27.37
N ARG A 310 -19.04 -22.45 -27.29
CA ARG A 310 -18.65 -23.26 -28.45
C ARG A 310 -19.85 -23.65 -29.32
N ARG A 311 -21.05 -23.72 -28.75
CA ARG A 311 -22.33 -23.91 -29.45
C ARG A 311 -22.95 -22.59 -29.92
N GLY A 312 -22.14 -21.53 -30.00
CA GLY A 312 -22.53 -20.17 -30.39
C GLY A 312 -23.55 -20.14 -31.52
N PRO A 313 -24.45 -19.13 -31.50
CA PRO A 313 -25.73 -19.13 -32.17
C PRO A 313 -25.55 -19.53 -33.63
N GLY A 314 -26.02 -20.74 -33.93
CA GLY A 314 -26.03 -21.28 -35.27
C GLY A 314 -26.55 -20.20 -36.20
N ARG A 315 -25.70 -19.87 -37.18
CA ARG A 315 -25.91 -18.90 -38.25
C ARG A 315 -27.16 -19.32 -39.03
N GLY A 316 -28.33 -18.97 -38.49
CA GLY A 316 -29.62 -19.11 -39.14
C GLY A 316 -29.66 -18.10 -40.26
N GLY A 317 -29.24 -18.53 -41.44
CA GLY A 317 -29.39 -17.74 -42.65
C GLY A 317 -30.87 -17.66 -43.04
N ARG A 318 -31.33 -16.44 -43.32
CA ARG A 318 -31.84 -16.00 -44.62
C ARG A 318 -32.27 -14.54 -44.56
#